data_AF-A0A645DZ93-F1
#
_entry.id   AF-A0A645DZ93-F1
#
_cell.length_a   1.000
_cell.length_b   1.000
_cell.length_c   1.000
_cell.angle_alpha   90.00
_cell.angle_beta   90.00
_cell.angle_gamma   90.00
#
_symmetry.space_group_name_H-M   'P 1'
#
loop_
_entity.id
_entity.type
_entity.pdbx_description
1 polymer ?
#
loop_
_entity_poly.entity_id
_entity_poly.type
_entity_poly.pdbx_seq_one_letter_code
_entity_poly.pdbx_strand_id
1 'polypeptide(L)'
;MKKQDEMERFLTLKAIRISWIFTAIVLFTWGVVNYIKGMGETFPMILFILQVLLVLIMQQVYIMKTGDKNSKKNLNMMALSIITVIILGGILLLFF
;
A
#
# COMPACT_ATOMS: atom_id res chain seq x y z
N MET A 1 -9.45 -6.26 32.03
CA MET A 1 -8.58 -7.06 31.14
C MET A 1 -8.87 -6.79 29.65
N LYS A 2 -10.11 -6.93 29.13
CA LYS A 2 -10.44 -6.65 27.70
C LYS A 2 -9.99 -5.28 27.13
N LYS A 3 -10.08 -4.19 27.90
CA LYS A 3 -9.64 -2.84 27.47
C LYS A 3 -8.13 -2.72 27.24
N GLN A 4 -7.33 -3.51 27.96
CA GLN A 4 -5.87 -3.43 27.87
C GLN A 4 -5.39 -4.14 26.60
N ASP A 5 -5.97 -5.29 26.27
CA ASP A 5 -5.73 -6.00 25.01
C ASP A 5 -6.17 -5.19 23.78
N GLU A 6 -7.25 -4.41 23.88
CA GLU A 6 -7.67 -3.49 22.83
C GLU A 6 -6.61 -2.39 22.59
N MET A 7 -6.07 -1.79 23.66
CA MET A 7 -5.03 -0.75 23.55
C MET A 7 -3.71 -1.29 22.96
N GLU A 8 -3.28 -2.49 23.34
CA GLU A 8 -2.07 -3.12 22.80
C GLU A 8 -2.20 -3.42 21.29
N ARG A 9 -3.37 -3.86 20.84
CA ARG A 9 -3.67 -4.05 19.40
C ARG A 9 -3.64 -2.73 18.65
N PHE A 10 -4.22 -1.65 19.20
CA PHE A 10 -4.16 -0.33 18.59
C PHE A 10 -2.71 0.17 18.44
N LEU A 11 -1.87 -0.04 19.45
CA LEU A 11 -0.46 0.33 19.40
C LEU A 11 0.28 -0.48 18.33
N THR A 12 0.03 -1.78 18.27
CA THR A 12 0.67 -2.68 17.29
C THR A 12 0.26 -2.33 15.85
N LEU A 13 -1.02 -2.07 15.61
CA LEU A 13 -1.51 -1.62 14.29
C LEU A 13 -0.88 -0.29 13.86
N LYS A 14 -0.74 0.65 14.80
CA LYS A 14 -0.08 1.93 14.54
C LYS A 14 1.40 1.73 14.22
N ALA A 15 2.10 0.87 14.95
CA ALA A 15 3.50 0.54 14.69
C ALA A 15 3.70 -0.12 13.33
N ILE A 16 2.85 -1.10 12.96
CA ILE A 16 2.87 -1.75 11.64
C ILE A 16 2.64 -0.72 10.52
N ARG A 17 1.68 0.20 10.69
CA ARG A 17 1.42 1.25 9.69
C ARG A 17 2.64 2.16 9.50
N ILE A 18 3.30 2.57 10.59
CA ILE A 18 4.51 3.40 10.51
C ILE A 18 5.66 2.64 9.84
N SER A 19 5.86 1.37 10.20
CA SER A 19 6.88 0.51 9.59
C SER A 19 6.65 0.32 8.09
N TRP A 20 5.39 0.16 7.67
CA TRP A 20 5.03 0.09 6.25
C TRP A 20 5.36 1.38 5.50
N ILE A 21 4.99 2.55 6.06
CA ILE A 21 5.32 3.86 5.44
C ILE A 21 6.82 4.05 5.32
N PHE A 22 7.58 3.69 6.36
CA PHE A 22 9.03 3.77 6.35
C PHE A 22 9.63 2.90 5.23
N THR A 23 9.18 1.65 5.11
CA THR A 23 9.61 0.73 4.06
C THR A 23 9.26 1.27 2.67
N ALA A 24 8.08 1.88 2.51
CA ALA A 24 7.65 2.52 1.28
C ALA A 24 8.58 3.67 0.85
N ILE A 25 8.96 4.56 1.78
CA ILE A 25 9.89 5.67 1.50
C ILE A 25 11.27 5.15 1.08
N VAL A 26 11.78 4.13 1.78
CA VAL A 26 13.09 3.54 1.47
C VAL A 26 13.09 2.92 0.08
N LEU A 27 12.10 2.08 -0.24
CA LEU A 27 12.00 1.44 -1.56
C LEU A 27 11.80 2.47 -2.68
N PHE A 28 11.01 3.52 -2.43
CA PHE A 28 10.82 4.60 -3.40
C PHE A 28 12.14 5.34 -3.67
N THR A 29 12.85 5.73 -2.61
CA THR A 29 14.14 6.44 -2.73
C THR A 29 15.17 5.56 -3.44
N TRP A 30 15.22 4.28 -3.12
CA TRP A 30 16.12 3.33 -3.79
C TRP A 30 15.77 3.17 -5.27
N GLY A 31 14.48 3.01 -5.60
CA GLY A 31 14.02 2.94 -7.00
C GLY A 31 14.44 4.17 -7.82
N VAL A 32 14.26 5.37 -7.25
CA VAL A 32 14.68 6.63 -7.89
C VAL A 32 16.21 6.68 -8.09
N VAL A 33 17.00 6.29 -7.08
CA VAL A 33 18.46 6.27 -7.18
C VAL A 33 18.95 5.27 -8.24
N ASN A 34 18.34 4.09 -8.33
CA ASN A 34 18.68 3.08 -9.34
C ASN A 34 18.41 3.59 -10.75
N TYR A 35 17.27 4.27 -10.96
CA TYR A 35 16.92 4.88 -12.23
C TYR A 35 17.93 5.96 -12.65
N ILE A 36 18.31 6.86 -11.73
CA ILE A 36 19.33 7.88 -12.01
C ILE A 36 20.69 7.23 -12.36
N LYS A 37 21.02 6.12 -11.70
CA LYS A 37 22.28 5.39 -11.94
C LYS A 37 22.25 4.50 -13.19
N GLY A 38 21.12 4.42 -13.91
CA GLY A 38 20.97 3.54 -15.07
C GLY A 38 21.12 2.06 -14.74
N MET A 39 21.07 1.69 -13.45
CA MET A 39 21.05 0.30 -13.02
C MET A 39 19.62 -0.19 -13.27
N GLY A 40 19.41 -0.98 -14.32
CA GLY A 40 18.11 -1.57 -14.68
C GLY A 40 17.50 -2.51 -13.62
N GLU A 41 17.98 -2.46 -12.38
CA GLU A 41 17.40 -3.17 -11.25
C GLU A 41 16.07 -2.53 -10.85
N THR A 42 15.01 -3.07 -11.44
CA THR A 42 13.60 -2.76 -11.17
C THR A 42 13.08 -3.39 -9.87
N PHE A 43 13.89 -4.19 -9.18
CA PHE A 43 13.49 -4.96 -8.00
C PHE A 43 12.91 -4.09 -6.85
N PRO A 44 13.53 -2.94 -6.47
CA PRO A 44 12.96 -2.09 -5.41
C PRO A 44 11.59 -1.52 -5.79
N MET A 45 11.39 -1.18 -7.07
CA MET A 45 10.11 -0.68 -7.58
C MET A 45 9.04 -1.77 -7.61
N ILE A 46 9.39 -2.99 -8.01
CA ILE A 46 8.46 -4.14 -7.98
C ILE A 46 8.01 -4.42 -6.55
N LEU A 47 8.94 -4.43 -5.59
CA LEU A 47 8.61 -4.60 -4.17
C LEU A 47 7.73 -3.46 -3.66
N PHE A 48 8.01 -2.22 -4.07
CA PHE A 48 7.22 -1.06 -3.69
C PHE A 48 5.76 -1.16 -4.19
N ILE A 49 5.58 -1.62 -5.42
CA ILE A 49 4.25 -1.78 -6.02
C ILE A 49 3.49 -2.93 -5.36
N LEU A 50 4.19 -4.05 -5.09
CA LEU A 50 3.59 -5.23 -4.45
C LEU A 50 3.02 -4.90 -3.07
N GLN A 51 3.75 -4.15 -2.23
CA GLN A 51 3.25 -3.77 -0.91
C GLN A 51 2.01 -2.85 -0.98
N VAL A 52 1.92 -1.97 -1.99
CA VAL A 52 0.74 -1.11 -2.18
C VAL A 52 -0.45 -1.95 -2.66
N LEU A 53 -0.22 -2.87 -3.61
CA LEU A 53 -1.26 -3.80 -4.08
C LEU A 53 -1.83 -4.64 -2.95
N LEU A 54 -0.97 -5.19 -2.07
CA LEU A 54 -1.42 -5.98 -0.92
C LEU A 54 -2.28 -5.16 0.03
N VAL A 55 -1.90 -3.91 0.33
CA VAL A 55 -2.71 -3.02 1.17
C VAL A 55 -4.07 -2.74 0.55
N LEU A 56 -4.12 -2.49 -0.77
CA LEU A 56 -5.37 -2.26 -1.48
C LEU A 56 -6.27 -3.50 -1.47
N ILE A 57 -5.74 -4.68 -1.76
CA ILE A 57 -6.49 -5.95 -1.73
C ILE A 57 -7.04 -6.20 -0.33
N MET A 58 -6.21 -6.07 0.71
CA MET A 58 -6.63 -6.27 2.10
C MET A 58 -7.72 -5.28 2.50
N GLN A 59 -7.63 -4.03 2.04
CA GLN A 59 -8.65 -3.02 2.28
C GLN A 59 -9.99 -3.40 1.63
N GLN A 60 -9.98 -3.90 0.38
CA GLN A 60 -11.20 -4.37 -0.29
C GLN A 60 -11.82 -5.59 0.41
N VAL A 61 -11.00 -6.57 0.77
CA VAL A 61 -11.46 -7.77 1.50
C VAL A 61 -12.10 -7.36 2.83
N TYR A 62 -11.51 -6.41 3.54
CA TYR A 62 -12.05 -5.92 4.80
C TYR A 62 -13.41 -5.23 4.61
N ILE A 63 -13.52 -4.37 3.59
CA ILE A 63 -14.78 -3.68 3.30
C ILE A 63 -15.88 -4.67 2.88
N MET A 64 -15.54 -5.63 2.02
CA MET A 64 -16.46 -6.68 1.58
C MET A 64 -16.94 -7.54 2.76
N LYS A 65 -16.07 -7.85 3.73
CA LYS A 65 -16.45 -8.57 4.96
C LYS A 65 -17.32 -7.75 5.90
N THR A 66 -17.11 -6.43 5.99
CA THR A 66 -17.90 -5.58 6.88
C THR A 66 -19.33 -5.35 6.42
N GLY A 67 -19.70 -5.74 5.19
CA GLY A 67 -21.09 -5.69 4.68
C GLY A 67 -21.72 -4.30 4.72
N ASP A 68 -20.91 -3.25 4.91
CA ASP A 68 -21.38 -1.90 5.18
C ASP A 68 -22.06 -1.32 3.93
N LYS A 69 -23.36 -1.02 4.03
CA LYS A 69 -24.22 -0.51 2.94
C LYS A 69 -23.91 0.94 2.54
N ASN A 70 -22.74 1.46 2.90
CA ASN A 70 -22.22 2.74 2.47
C ASN A 70 -21.71 2.67 1.02
N SER A 71 -22.62 2.39 0.07
CA SER A 71 -22.31 2.22 -1.36
C SER A 71 -21.46 3.35 -1.94
N LYS A 72 -21.70 4.61 -1.53
CA LYS A 72 -20.94 5.77 -2.04
C LYS A 72 -19.50 5.82 -1.55
N LYS A 73 -19.26 5.51 -0.27
CA LYS A 73 -17.91 5.50 0.30
C LYS A 73 -17.10 4.32 -0.25
N ASN A 74 -17.75 3.18 -0.45
CA ASN A 74 -17.14 1.98 -0.99
C ASN A 74 -16.74 2.15 -2.48
N LEU A 75 -17.61 2.77 -3.29
CA LEU A 75 -17.30 3.13 -4.68
C LEU A 75 -16.11 4.09 -4.80
N ASN A 76 -16.06 5.13 -3.96
CA ASN A 76 -14.91 6.05 -3.97
C ASN A 76 -13.61 5.35 -3.57
N MET A 77 -13.66 4.41 -2.63
CA MET A 77 -12.49 3.65 -2.17
C MET A 77 -12.00 2.66 -3.25
N MET A 78 -12.92 2.00 -3.95
CA MET A 78 -12.62 1.21 -5.15
C MET A 78 -12.02 2.05 -6.26
N ALA A 79 -12.61 3.20 -6.60
CA ALA A 79 -12.08 4.09 -7.62
C ALA A 79 -10.66 4.58 -7.27
N LEU A 80 -10.42 4.97 -6.01
CA LEU A 80 -9.09 5.35 -5.52
C LEU A 80 -8.08 4.21 -5.67
N SER A 81 -8.48 2.98 -5.32
CA SER A 81 -7.61 1.80 -5.46
C SER A 81 -7.25 1.53 -6.93
N ILE A 82 -8.21 1.62 -7.85
CA ILE A 82 -8.00 1.41 -9.29
C ILE A 82 -7.06 2.47 -9.85
N ILE A 83 -7.27 3.75 -9.51
CA ILE A 83 -6.39 4.85 -9.92
C ILE A 83 -4.96 4.60 -9.42
N THR A 84 -4.82 4.16 -8.16
CA THR A 84 -3.50 3.86 -7.58
C THR A 84 -2.81 2.72 -8.34
N VAL A 85 -3.53 1.66 -8.71
CA VAL A 85 -2.98 0.54 -9.52
C VAL A 85 -2.56 1.02 -10.91
N ILE A 86 -3.36 1.86 -11.56
CA ILE A 86 -3.04 2.39 -12.90
C ILE A 86 -1.77 3.26 -12.83
N ILE A 87 -1.67 4.14 -11.83
CA ILE A 87 -0.49 5.00 -11.64
C ILE A 87 0.75 4.13 -11.39
N LEU A 88 0.66 3.12 -10.51
CA LEU A 88 1.78 2.23 -10.22
C LEU A 88 2.19 1.39 -11.44
N GLY A 89 1.22 0.90 -12.23
CA GLY A 89 1.50 0.18 -13.47
C GLY A 89 2.16 1.06 -14.53
N GLY A 90 1.69 2.31 -14.69
CA GLY A 90 2.28 3.29 -15.58
C GLY A 90 3.70 3.68 -15.18
N ILE A 91 3.94 3.83 -13.87
CA ILE A 91 5.28 4.02 -13.30
C ILE A 91 6.14 2.81 -13.69
N LEU A 92 5.69 1.57 -13.49
CA LEU A 92 6.43 0.35 -13.84
C LEU A 92 6.89 0.32 -15.30
N LEU A 93 6.02 0.74 -16.23
CA LEU A 93 6.33 0.83 -17.66
C LEU A 93 7.38 1.89 -18.01
N LEU A 94 7.60 2.90 -17.16
CA LEU A 94 8.67 3.88 -17.36
C LEU A 94 10.05 3.35 -16.95
N PHE A 95 10.11 2.26 -16.16
CA PHE A 95 11.37 1.64 -15.72
C PHE A 95 11.71 0.35 -16.51
N PHE A 96 10.91 -0.02 -17.51
CA PHE A 96 11.08 -1.19 -18.38
C PHE A 96 11.31 -0.75 -19.82
#